data_AF-A0A419S9P2-F1
#
_entry.id   AF-A0A419S9P2-F1
#
_cell.length_a   1.000
_cell.length_b   1.000
_cell.length_c   1.000
_cell.angle_alpha   90.00
_cell.angle_beta   90.00
_cell.angle_gamma   90.00
#
_symmetry.space_group_name_H-M   'P 1'
#
loop_
_entity.id
_entity.type
_entity.pdbx_description
1 polymer ?
#
loop_
_entity_poly.entity_id
_entity_poly.type
_entity_poly.pdbx_seq_one_letter_code
_entity_poly.pdbx_strand_id
1 'polypeptide(L)' 'MKTKVNLTIEKSVLTRAKEYAEEVNESLSGIVENYLKSLPREKKESFMEYVDRLEVPATNPDIDFKKEYYIERAKKYGY' A
#
# COMPACT_ATOMS: atom_id res chain seq x y z
N MET A 1 -8.48 1.98 23.39
CA MET A 1 -8.64 3.27 24.10
C MET A 1 -8.90 4.37 23.08
N LYS A 2 -9.76 5.34 23.38
CA LYS A 2 -9.94 6.54 22.55
C LYS A 2 -9.05 7.67 23.08
N THR A 3 -8.39 8.39 22.19
CA THR A 3 -7.55 9.56 22.50
C THR A 3 -8.17 10.81 21.89
N LYS A 4 -7.95 11.98 22.52
CA LYS A 4 -8.44 13.27 22.01
C LYS A 4 -7.39 13.89 21.09
N VAL A 5 -7.83 14.44 19.96
CA VAL A 5 -6.99 15.22 19.04
C VAL A 5 -7.45 16.67 19.09
N ASN A 6 -6.51 17.60 19.26
CA ASN A 6 -6.77 19.03 19.21
C ASN A 6 -6.24 19.57 17.88
N LEU A 7 -7.10 20.21 17.08
CA LEU A 7 -6.76 20.79 15.77
C LEU A 7 -7.05 22.29 15.77
N THR A 8 -6.16 23.08 15.19
CA THR A 8 -6.42 24.50 14.90
C THR A 8 -6.83 24.61 13.45
N ILE A 9 -8.04 25.09 13.20
CA ILE A 9 -8.60 25.28 11.85
C ILE A 9 -9.36 26.60 11.78
N GLU A 10 -9.54 27.12 10.57
CA GLU A 10 -10.33 28.32 10.35
C GLU A 10 -11.80 28.12 10.74
N LYS A 11 -12.42 29.18 11.29
CA LYS A 11 -13.83 29.15 11.69
C LYS A 11 -14.77 28.86 10.52
N SER A 12 -14.49 29.43 9.36
CA SER A 12 -15.22 29.20 8.10
C SER A 12 -15.24 27.72 7.72
N VAL A 13 -14.07 27.06 7.81
CA VAL A 13 -13.92 25.63 7.52
C VAL A 13 -14.68 24.78 8.54
N LEU A 14 -14.60 25.12 9.84
CA LEU A 14 -15.34 24.40 10.87
C LEU A 14 -16.86 24.47 10.67
N THR A 15 -17.39 25.64 10.29
CA THR A 15 -18.83 25.81 10.01
C THR A 15 -19.26 24.90 8.87
N ARG A 16 -18.58 24.97 7.72
CA ARG A 16 -18.90 24.14 6.56
C ARG A 16 -18.79 22.64 6.86
N ALA A 17 -17.80 22.24 7.65
CA ALA A 17 -17.63 20.84 8.03
C ALA A 17 -18.76 20.32 8.92
N LYS A 18 -19.31 21.17 9.81
CA LYS A 18 -20.47 20.82 10.64
C LYS A 18 -21.75 20.70 9.81
N GLU A 19 -22.00 21.66 8.91
CA GLU A 19 -23.14 21.62 7.99
C GLU A 19 -23.14 20.34 7.16
N TYR A 20 -21.98 19.97 6.61
CA TYR A 20 -21.82 18.73 5.86
C TYR A 20 -22.07 17.49 6.74
N ALA A 21 -21.57 17.48 7.98
CA ALA A 21 -21.76 16.37 8.91
C ALA A 21 -23.26 16.13 9.20
N GLU A 22 -24.02 17.21 9.37
CA GLU A 22 -25.49 17.16 9.54
C GLU A 22 -26.18 16.64 8.27
N GLU A 23 -25.78 17.10 7.08
CA GLU A 23 -26.33 16.66 5.80
C GLU A 23 -26.17 15.15 5.59
N VAL A 24 -25.00 14.60 5.95
CA VAL A 24 -24.73 13.15 5.83
C VAL A 24 -25.17 12.34 7.05
N ASN A 25 -25.84 12.96 8.01
CA ASN A 25 -26.31 12.36 9.27
C ASN A 25 -25.19 11.61 10.03
N GLU A 26 -23.99 12.22 10.10
CA GLU A 26 -22.81 11.66 10.74
C GLU A 26 -22.16 12.69 11.67
N SER A 27 -21.40 12.24 12.65
CA SER A 27 -20.66 13.16 13.52
C SER A 27 -19.40 13.70 12.84
N LEU A 28 -19.04 14.97 13.08
CA LEU A 28 -17.77 15.53 12.59
C LEU A 28 -16.56 14.70 13.04
N SER A 29 -16.58 14.22 14.29
CA SER A 29 -15.56 13.33 14.83
C SER A 29 -15.52 12.00 14.08
N GLY A 30 -16.67 11.44 13.68
CA GLY A 30 -16.76 10.22 12.88
C GLY A 30 -16.18 10.39 11.48
N ILE A 31 -16.49 11.51 10.81
CA ILE A 31 -15.90 11.87 9.51
C ILE A 31 -14.38 11.96 9.61
N VAL A 32 -13.87 12.67 10.62
CA VAL A 32 -12.42 12.82 10.84
C VAL A 32 -11.77 11.46 11.16
N GLU A 33 -12.39 10.66 12.03
CA GLU A 33 -11.88 9.33 12.38
C GLU A 33 -11.83 8.41 11.16
N ASN A 34 -12.84 8.45 10.30
CA ASN A 34 -12.88 7.66 9.07
C ASN A 34 -11.78 8.08 8.08
N TYR A 35 -11.54 9.38 7.94
CA TYR A 35 -10.40 9.88 7.15
C TYR A 35 -9.06 9.43 7.75
N LEU A 36 -8.88 9.55 9.06
CA LEU A 36 -7.65 9.09 9.71
C LEU A 36 -7.43 7.58 9.56
N LYS A 37 -8.50 6.78 9.50
CA LYS A 37 -8.44 5.34 9.21
C LYS A 37 -8.08 5.01 7.76
N SER A 38 -8.42 5.88 6.81
CA SER A 38 -8.09 5.68 5.40
C SER A 38 -6.62 6.02 5.09
N LEU A 39 -5.93 6.71 6.00
CA LEU A 39 -4.50 6.96 5.87
C LEU A 39 -3.74 5.62 5.80
N PRO A 40 -2.78 5.48 4.89
CA PRO A 40 -2.01 4.25 4.75
C PRO A 40 -1.29 3.94 6.07
N ARG A 41 -1.63 2.80 6.67
CA ARG A 41 -0.86 2.23 7.78
C ARG A 41 0.40 1.63 7.19
N GLU A 42 1.51 2.31 7.48
CA GLU A 42 2.85 2.00 7.00
C GLU A 42 3.02 2.19 5.49
N LYS A 43 4.23 2.59 5.07
CA LYS A 43 4.62 2.39 3.67
C LYS A 43 4.46 0.89 3.44
N LYS A 44 3.41 0.50 2.72
CA LYS A 44 3.45 -0.78 2.01
C LYS A 44 4.77 -0.77 1.29
N GLU A 45 5.57 -1.78 1.58
CA GLU A 45 6.83 -1.99 0.90
C GLU A 45 6.63 -1.70 -0.58
N SER A 46 7.42 -0.77 -1.12
CA SER A 46 7.32 -0.49 -2.54
C SER A 46 7.65 -1.76 -3.32
N PHE A 47 7.11 -1.93 -4.51
CA PHE A 47 7.42 -3.09 -5.34
C PHE A 47 8.95 -3.28 -5.51
N MET A 48 9.72 -2.18 -5.54
CA MET A 48 11.19 -2.22 -5.59
C MET A 48 11.80 -2.73 -4.29
N GLU A 49 11.36 -2.23 -3.13
CA GLU A 49 11.82 -2.73 -1.83
C GLU A 49 11.54 -4.24 -1.69
N TYR A 50 10.38 -4.72 -2.19
CA TYR A 50 10.05 -6.14 -2.20
C TYR A 50 11.00 -6.97 -3.07
N VAL A 51 11.28 -6.47 -4.29
CA VAL A 51 12.23 -7.12 -5.22
C VAL A 51 13.63 -7.19 -4.62
N ASP A 52 14.08 -6.13 -3.95
CA ASP A 52 15.41 -6.08 -3.31
C ASP A 52 15.57 -7.08 -2.16
N ARG A 53 14.46 -7.49 -1.51
CA ARG A 53 14.46 -8.50 -0.44
C ARG A 53 14.38 -9.94 -0.95
N LEU A 54 14.10 -10.17 -2.23
CA LEU A 54 14.06 -11.53 -2.76
C LEU A 54 15.46 -12.15 -2.69
N GLU A 55 15.56 -13.31 -2.03
CA GLU A 55 16.81 -14.06 -2.02
C GLU A 55 17.16 -14.47 -3.46
N VAL A 56 18.32 -14.03 -3.94
CA VAL A 56 18.86 -14.54 -5.19
C VAL A 56 19.23 -16.00 -4.94
N PRO A 57 18.60 -16.97 -5.62
CA PRO A 57 18.96 -18.36 -5.44
C PRO A 57 20.45 -18.54 -5.76
N ALA A 58 21.14 -19.32 -4.93
CA ALA A 58 22.52 -19.71 -5.18
C ALA A 58 22.54 -20.49 -6.51
N THR A 59 23.01 -19.82 -7.55
CA THR A 59 23.13 -20.40 -8.88
C THR A 59 24.58 -20.37 -9.31
N ASN A 60 24.98 -21.34 -10.13
CA ASN A 60 26.32 -21.37 -10.66
C ASN A 60 26.47 -20.19 -11.65
N PRO A 61 27.40 -19.24 -11.41
CA PRO A 61 27.57 -18.05 -12.25
C PRO A 61 27.99 -18.36 -13.69
N ASP A 62 28.47 -19.57 -13.95
CA ASP A 62 28.88 -20.03 -15.28
C ASP A 62 27.71 -20.59 -16.12
N ILE A 63 26.49 -20.69 -15.54
CA ILE A 63 25.32 -21.20 -16.25
C ILE A 63 24.67 -20.08 -17.08
N ASP A 64 24.59 -20.31 -18.40
CA ASP A 64 23.69 -19.54 -19.27
C ASP A 64 22.24 -20.03 -19.08
N PHE A 65 21.51 -19.40 -18.15
CA PHE A 65 20.12 -19.76 -17.85
C PHE A 65 19.20 -19.68 -19.06
N LYS A 66 19.48 -18.78 -20.00
CA LYS A 66 18.66 -18.64 -21.21
C LYS A 66 18.82 -19.88 -22.07
N LYS A 67 20.06 -20.32 -22.30
CA LYS A 67 20.35 -21.53 -23.07
C LYS A 67 19.76 -22.78 -22.40
N GLU A 68 20.00 -22.96 -21.10
CA GLU A 68 19.48 -24.11 -20.34
C GLU A 68 17.95 -24.15 -20.34
N TYR A 69 17.27 -23.01 -20.21
CA TYR A 69 15.82 -22.93 -20.28
C TYR A 69 15.27 -23.52 -21.60
N TYR A 70 15.87 -23.17 -22.74
CA TYR A 70 15.42 -23.68 -24.04
C TYR A 70 15.77 -25.15 -24.23
N ILE A 71 16.92 -25.61 -23.72
CA ILE A 71 17.32 -27.03 -23.74
C ILE A 71 16.31 -27.87 -22.94
N GLU A 72 16.02 -27.49 -21.70
CA GLU A 72 15.07 -28.21 -20.83
C GLU A 72 13.64 -28.16 -21.38
N ARG A 73 13.25 -27.02 -21.97
CA ARG A 73 11.94 -26.89 -22.62
C ARG A 73 11.83 -27.79 -23.86
N ALA A 74 12.88 -27.88 -24.68
CA ALA A 74 12.92 -28.80 -25.82
C ALA A 74 12.89 -30.26 -25.37
N LYS A 75 13.62 -30.63 -24.31
CA LYS A 75 13.56 -31.98 -23.70
C LYS A 75 12.14 -32.34 -23.22
N LYS A 76 11.45 -31.40 -22.58
CA LYS A 76 10.13 -31.63 -22.00
C LYS A 76 9.00 -31.68 -23.04
N TYR A 77 9.08 -30.86 -24.09
CA TYR A 77 7.98 -30.66 -25.04
C TYR A 77 8.29 -31.07 -26.49
N GLY A 78 9.51 -31.48 -26.80
CA GLY A 78 9.88 -32.18 -28.04
C GLY A 78 9.87 -31.35 -29.33
N TYR A 79 10.18 -30.04 -29.26
CA TYR A 79 10.35 -29.21 -30.46
C TYR A 79 11.81 -29.15 -30.90
#